data_AF-A0A1F4R4J8-F1
#
_entry.id   AF-A0A1F4R4J8-F1
#
_cell.length_a   1.000
_cell.length_b   1.000
_cell.length_c   1.000
_cell.angle_alpha   90.00
_cell.angle_beta   90.00
_cell.angle_gamma   90.00
#
_symmetry.space_group_name_H-M   'P 1'
#
loop_
_entity.id
_entity.type
_entity.pdbx_description
1 polymer ?
#
loop_
_entity_poly.entity_id
_entity_poly.type
_entity_poly.pdbx_seq_one_letter_code
_entity_poly.pdbx_strand_id
1 'polypeptide(L)' 'MEEDVNNVQEPLIGEYKGNPVITLNPGDRYPFSFGLTKAKLILQHLDKIKEFIKQYEKHE' A
#
# COMPACT_ATOMS: atom_id res chain seq x y z
N MET A 1 11.26 -24.74 9.01
CA MET A 1 9.92 -24.37 9.46
C MET A 1 9.50 -23.25 8.54
N GLU A 2 8.68 -23.60 7.55
CA GLU A 2 8.11 -22.66 6.58
C GLU A 2 7.18 -21.72 7.35
N GLU A 3 7.52 -20.43 7.40
CA GLU A 3 6.60 -19.39 7.84
C GLU A 3 6.37 -18.43 6.68
N ASP A 4 5.76 -18.96 5.61
CA ASP A 4 5.02 -18.16 4.64
C ASP A 4 3.62 -17.88 5.21
N VAL A 5 3.51 -16.83 6.01
CA VAL A 5 2.22 -16.21 6.29
C VAL A 5 2.39 -14.72 6.07
N ASN A 6 1.89 -14.25 4.93
CA ASN A 6 1.67 -12.84 4.63
C ASN A 6 1.22 -12.11 5.90
N ASN A 7 2.13 -11.37 6.54
CA ASN A 7 1.81 -10.54 7.68
C ASN A 7 1.07 -9.30 7.16
N VAL A 8 -0.20 -9.48 6.78
CA VAL A 8 -1.04 -8.39 6.30
C VAL A 8 -1.41 -7.56 7.52
N GLN A 9 -0.55 -6.62 7.84
CA GLN A 9 -0.85 -5.59 8.82
C GLN A 9 -2.03 -4.76 8.31
N GLU A 10 -3.02 -4.50 9.17
CA GLU A 10 -4.12 -3.62 8.80
C GLU A 10 -3.60 -2.22 8.50
N PRO A 11 -4.08 -1.57 7.42
CA PRO A 11 -3.71 -0.19 7.14
C PRO A 11 -4.10 0.75 8.28
N LEU A 12 -3.17 1.63 8.66
CA LEU A 12 -3.39 2.61 9.72
C LEU A 12 -3.82 3.96 9.14
N ILE A 13 -4.90 4.53 9.66
CA ILE A 13 -5.33 5.90 9.35
C ILE A 13 -4.74 6.86 10.37
N GLY A 14 -4.19 7.98 9.90
CA GLY A 14 -3.60 9.00 10.76
C GLY A 14 -3.68 10.39 10.16
N GLU A 15 -2.90 11.30 10.73
CA GLU A 15 -2.83 12.69 10.30
C GLU A 15 -1.37 13.14 10.14
N TYR A 16 -1.08 13.89 9.08
CA TYR A 16 0.18 14.56 8.89
C TYR A 16 -0.04 16.02 8.53
N LYS A 17 0.41 16.93 9.42
CA LYS A 17 0.25 18.38 9.27
C LYS A 17 -1.19 18.79 8.95
N GLY A 18 -2.17 18.30 9.71
CA GLY A 18 -3.59 18.62 9.50
C GLY A 18 -4.26 17.90 8.34
N ASN A 19 -3.58 16.98 7.65
CA ASN A 19 -4.13 16.26 6.50
C ASN A 19 -4.25 14.75 6.79
N PRO A 20 -5.34 14.09 6.39
CA PRO A 20 -5.51 12.66 6.58
C PRO A 20 -4.53 11.87 5.71
N VAL A 21 -3.92 10.84 6.31
CA VAL A 21 -3.00 9.91 5.65
C VAL A 21 -3.39 8.46 5.97
N ILE A 22 -3.08 7.56 5.05
CA ILE A 22 -3.16 6.11 5.24
C ILE A 22 -1.76 5.52 5.11
N THR A 23 -1.42 4.57 5.99
CA THR A 23 -0.18 3.80 6.00
C THR A 23 -0.50 2.33 5.75
N LEU A 24 0.03 1.73 4.68
CA LEU A 24 -0.33 0.37 4.28
C LEU A 24 0.46 -0.73 5.00
N ASN A 25 1.68 -0.44 5.44
CA ASN A 25 2.60 -1.36 6.13
C ASN A 25 3.18 -0.69 7.39
N PRO A 26 2.35 -0.42 8.41
CA PRO A 26 2.73 0.41 9.55
C PRO A 26 3.89 -0.11 10.40
N GLY A 27 4.12 -1.43 10.44
CA GLY A 27 5.19 -2.07 11.21
C GLY A 27 6.51 -2.23 10.45
N ASP A 28 6.58 -1.82 9.18
CA ASP A 28 7.82 -1.88 8.42
C ASP A 28 8.77 -0.73 8.80
N ARG A 29 10.07 -0.97 8.67
CA ARG A 29 11.11 0.06 8.93
C ARG A 29 10.90 1.32 8.08
N TYR A 30 10.33 1.17 6.89
CA TYR A 30 10.02 2.25 5.96
C TYR A 30 8.56 2.14 5.52
N PRO A 31 7.62 2.68 6.32
CA PRO A 31 6.21 2.57 6.02
C PRO A 31 5.82 3.40 4.80
N PHE A 32 5.09 2.78 3.88
CA PHE A 32 4.46 3.40 2.74
C PHE A 32 3.16 4.09 3.18
N SER A 33 3.22 5.42 3.21
CA SER A 33 2.11 6.28 3.64
C SER A 33 1.78 7.32 2.58
N PHE A 34 0.49 7.62 2.41
CA PHE A 34 0.05 8.64 1.46
C PHE A 34 -1.28 9.28 1.88
N GLY A 35 -1.49 10.54 1.44
CA GLY A 35 -2.70 11.30 1.73
C GLY A 35 -3.85 11.05 0.77
N LEU A 36 -5.02 11.62 1.09
CA LEU A 36 -6.28 11.42 0.36
C LEU A 36 -6.19 11.64 -1.15
N THR A 37 -5.48 12.67 -1.62
CA THR A 37 -5.34 12.95 -3.06
C THR A 37 -4.68 11.79 -3.80
N LYS A 38 -3.64 11.20 -3.22
CA LYS A 38 -2.95 10.04 -3.81
C LYS A 38 -3.84 8.79 -3.75
N ALA A 39 -4.58 8.60 -2.66
CA ALA A 39 -5.54 7.50 -2.55
C ALA A 39 -6.60 7.53 -3.66
N LYS A 40 -7.18 8.71 -3.93
CA LYS A 40 -8.14 8.89 -5.04
C LYS A 40 -7.52 8.58 -6.40
N LEU A 41 -6.29 9.05 -6.64
CA LEU A 41 -5.59 8.79 -7.90
C LEU A 41 -5.30 7.30 -8.10
N ILE A 42 -4.91 6.58 -7.03
CA ILE A 42 -4.72 5.13 -7.06
C ILE A 42 -6.03 4.43 -7.44
N LEU A 43 -7.17 4.82 -6.83
CA LEU A 43 -8.47 4.23 -7.17
C LEU A 43 -8.87 4.49 -8.63
N GLN A 44 -8.60 5.69 -9.16
CA GLN A 44 -8.88 6.04 -10.56
C GLN A 44 -8.10 5.19 -11.57
N HIS A 45 -6.94 4.68 -11.18
CA HIS A 45 -6.06 3.90 -12.05
C HIS A 45 -5.84 2.46 -11.58
N LEU A 46 -6.71 1.95 -10.70
CA LEU A 46 -6.53 0.66 -10.03
C LEU A 46 -6.35 -0.48 -11.02
N ASP A 47 -7.10 -0.49 -12.12
CA ASP A 47 -7.00 -1.53 -13.15
C ASP A 47 -5.65 -1.51 -13.88
N LYS A 48 -5.14 -0.31 -14.20
CA LYS A 48 -3.82 -0.15 -14.81
C LYS A 48 -2.69 -0.53 -13.86
N ILE A 49 -2.85 -0.27 -12.57
CA ILE A 49 -1.91 -0.72 -11.54
C ILE A 49 -1.89 -2.25 -11.47
N LYS A 50 -3.05 -2.92 -11.51
CA LYS A 50 -3.13 -4.39 -11.55
C LYS A 50 -2.47 -4.97 -12.80
N GLU A 51 -2.73 -4.39 -13.98
CA GLU A 51 -2.07 -4.78 -15.23
C GLU A 51 -0.55 -4.62 -15.12
N PHE A 52 -0.08 -3.51 -14.56
CA PHE A 52 1.34 -3.25 -14.33
C PHE A 52 1.96 -4.33 -13.43
N ILE A 53 1.32 -4.67 -12.30
CA ILE A 53 1.79 -5.76 -11.42
C ILE A 53 1.90 -7.06 -12.23
N LYS A 54 0.84 -7.46 -12.94
CA LYS A 54 0.85 -8.68 -13.75
C LYS A 54 1.98 -8.72 -14.81
N GLN A 55 2.35 -7.57 -15.37
CA GLN A 55 3.42 -7.50 -16.38
C GLN A 55 4.82 -7.68 -15.79
N TYR A 56 5.03 -7.32 -14.52
CA TYR A 56 6.36 -7.23 -13.92
C TYR A 56 6.55 -8.08 -12.67
N GLU A 57 5.50 -8.73 -12.17
CA GLU A 57 5.56 -9.74 -11.13
C GLU A 57 6.38 -10.93 -11.65
N LYS A 58 7.64 -11.02 -11.23
CA LYS A 58 8.45 -12.20 -11.44
C LYS A 58 8.01 -13.24 -10.42
N HIS A 59 7.48 -14.35 -10.90
CA HIS A 59 7.38 -15.58 -10.10
C HIS A 59 8.80 -16.15 -9.97
N GLU A 60 9.52 -15.78 -8.91
CA GLU A 60 10.67 -16.54 -8.41
C GLU A 60 10.21 -17.55 -7.35
#